data_AF-A0A136KF85-F1
#
_entry.id   AF-A0A136KF85-F1
#
_cell.length_a   1.000
_cell.length_b   1.000
_cell.length_c   1.000
_cell.angle_alpha   90.00
_cell.angle_beta   90.00
_cell.angle_gamma   90.00
#
_symmetry.space_group_name_H-M   'P 1'
#
loop_
_entity.id
_entity.type
_entity.pdbx_description
1 polymer ?
#
loop_
_entity_poly.entity_id
_entity_poly.type
_entity_poly.pdbx_seq_one_letter_code
_entity_poly.pdbx_strand_id
1 'polypeptide(L)'
;MLKYLMVKDILQIGHPILTQKTRTVTDFEDSVVRETIVNLLDTCIANKSISAGLAAPQIGSDLSICVVRRTDLEDSRSKKDCRRSALESTN
;
A
#
# COMPACT_ATOMS: atom_id res chain seq x y z
N MET A 1 16.20 -7.42 -4.05
CA MET A 1 15.72 -7.48 -2.66
C MET A 1 15.60 -6.05 -2.15
N LEU A 2 14.47 -5.39 -2.39
CA LEU A 2 14.24 -4.03 -1.87
C LEU A 2 13.82 -4.17 -0.40
N LYS A 3 14.79 -4.04 0.50
CA LYS A 3 14.57 -3.85 1.94
C LYS A 3 14.65 -2.36 2.23
N TYR A 4 13.52 -1.66 2.23
CA TYR A 4 13.43 -0.34 2.84
C TYR A 4 12.07 -0.18 3.49
N LEU A 5 11.99 -0.59 4.76
CA LEU A 5 10.83 -0.43 5.63
C LEU A 5 10.76 1.02 6.10
N MET A 6 10.10 1.89 5.33
CA MET A 6 9.72 3.21 5.82
C MET A 6 8.20 3.37 5.75
N VAL A 7 7.55 2.86 6.80
CA VAL A 7 6.15 3.19 7.09
C VAL A 7 6.08 4.69 7.40
N LYS A 8 5.24 5.41 6.66
CA LYS A 8 4.99 6.84 6.84
C LYS A 8 3.69 7.04 7.61
N ASP A 9 3.60 8.17 8.30
CA ASP A 9 2.34 8.58 8.92
C ASP A 9 1.31 8.96 7.85
N ILE A 10 0.07 8.50 8.04
CA ILE A 10 -1.04 8.84 7.15
C ILE A 10 -1.61 10.18 7.60
N LEU A 11 -1.41 11.20 6.76
CA LEU A 11 -1.92 12.55 6.98
C LEU A 11 -3.46 12.53 7.03
N GLN A 12 -4.00 13.22 8.03
CA GLN A 12 -5.43 13.35 8.23
C GLN A 12 -6.00 14.59 7.51
N ILE A 13 -7.32 14.59 7.31
CA ILE A 13 -8.05 15.71 6.71
C ILE A 13 -7.69 17.02 7.42
N GLY A 14 -7.48 18.08 6.63
CA GLY A 14 -7.04 19.39 7.09
C GLY A 14 -5.60 19.72 6.71
N HIS A 15 -4.78 18.72 6.35
CA HIS A 15 -3.44 18.97 5.84
C HIS A 15 -3.50 19.56 4.41
N PRO A 16 -2.81 20.68 4.11
CA PRO A 16 -2.95 21.39 2.83
C PRO A 16 -2.55 20.56 1.62
N ILE A 17 -1.59 19.64 1.75
CA ILE A 17 -1.17 18.77 0.65
C ILE A 17 -2.31 17.89 0.10
N LEU A 18 -3.33 17.60 0.91
CA LEU A 18 -4.45 16.74 0.53
C LEU A 18 -5.46 17.46 -0.38
N THR A 19 -5.40 18.79 -0.44
CA THR A 19 -6.25 19.62 -1.32
C THR A 19 -5.46 20.23 -2.49
N GLN A 20 -4.14 20.05 -2.51
CA GLN A 20 -3.28 20.52 -3.59
C GLN A 20 -3.32 19.56 -4.78
N LYS A 21 -3.13 20.14 -5.97
CA LYS A 21 -2.99 19.36 -7.20
C LYS A 21 -1.63 18.67 -7.20
N THR A 22 -1.62 17.36 -7.45
CA THR A 22 -0.40 16.58 -7.56
C THR A 22 0.37 16.85 -8.84
N ARG A 23 1.68 16.62 -8.78
CA ARG A 23 2.60 16.65 -9.91
C ARG A 23 2.51 15.33 -10.68
N THR A 24 2.42 15.45 -12.00
CA THR A 24 2.51 14.31 -12.91
C THR A 24 3.91 13.70 -12.85
N VAL A 25 3.99 12.37 -12.77
CA VAL A 25 5.24 11.63 -12.83
C VAL A 25 5.66 11.50 -14.30
N THR A 26 6.88 11.93 -14.63
CA THR A 26 7.45 11.86 -15.99
C THR A 26 8.66 10.94 -16.09
N ASP A 27 9.38 10.71 -15.00
CA ASP A 27 10.53 9.81 -14.93
C ASP A 27 10.24 8.68 -13.93
N PHE A 28 10.22 7.44 -14.40
CA PHE A 28 9.95 6.26 -13.57
C PHE A 28 11.22 5.63 -12.97
N GLU A 29 12.39 6.02 -13.48
CA GLU A 29 13.68 5.56 -12.99
C GLU A 29 14.18 6.41 -11.82
N ASP A 30 13.60 7.59 -11.63
CA ASP A 30 13.88 8.49 -10.52
C ASP A 30 13.76 7.75 -9.18
N SER A 31 14.85 7.83 -8.42
CA SER A 31 14.94 7.32 -7.05
C SER A 31 13.80 7.78 -6.14
N VAL A 32 13.32 9.02 -6.28
CA VAL A 32 12.25 9.58 -5.44
C VAL A 32 10.91 8.91 -5.75
N VAL A 33 10.64 8.63 -7.02
CA VAL A 33 9.43 7.92 -7.45
C VAL A 33 9.44 6.49 -6.91
N ARG A 34 10.59 5.81 -7.05
CA ARG A 34 10.78 4.45 -6.52
C ARG A 34 10.63 4.39 -5.01
N GLU A 35 11.22 5.33 -4.29
CA GLU A 35 11.10 5.43 -2.83
C GLU A 35 9.65 5.70 -2.41
N THR A 36 8.95 6.59 -3.11
CA THR A 36 7.53 6.89 -2.85
C THR A 36 6.66 5.64 -3.00
N ILE A 37 6.89 4.84 -4.05
CA ILE A 37 6.15 3.58 -4.27
C ILE A 37 6.40 2.59 -3.13
N VAL A 38 7.65 2.41 -2.72
CA VAL A 38 8.01 1.51 -1.61
C VAL A 38 7.35 1.96 -0.31
N ASN A 39 7.46 3.25 0.03
CA ASN A 39 6.82 3.82 1.22
C ASN A 39 5.30 3.65 1.22
N LEU A 40 4.65 3.82 0.06
CA LEU A 40 3.21 3.60 -0.10
C LEU A 40 2.82 2.13 0.12
N LEU A 41 3.56 1.19 -0.49
CA LEU A 41 3.30 -0.25 -0.33
C LEU A 41 3.46 -0.67 1.14
N ASP A 42 4.54 -0.26 1.78
CA ASP A 42 4.82 -0.62 3.18
C ASP A 42 3.78 -0.03 4.14
N THR A 43 3.46 1.25 3.96
CA THR A 43 2.42 1.91 4.77
C THR A 43 1.06 1.27 4.58
N CYS A 44 0.73 0.89 3.34
CA CYS A 44 -0.52 0.21 3.01
C CYS A 44 -0.58 -1.21 3.63
N ILE A 45 0.52 -1.96 3.64
CA ILE A 45 0.60 -3.30 4.26
C ILE A 45 0.51 -3.20 5.79
N ALA A 46 1.20 -2.23 6.40
CA ALA A 46 1.14 -1.99 7.84
C ALA A 46 -0.28 -1.64 8.31
N ASN A 47 -1.06 -0.97 7.46
CA ASN A 47 -2.44 -0.55 7.74
C ASN A 47 -3.50 -1.39 7.02
N LYS A 48 -3.19 -2.67 6.74
CA LYS A 48 -4.05 -3.52 5.92
C LYS A 48 -5.46 -3.75 6.46
N SER A 49 -5.64 -3.66 7.78
CA SER A 49 -6.94 -3.84 8.45
C SER A 49 -7.92 -2.69 8.18
N ILE A 50 -7.42 -1.50 7.87
CA ILE A 50 -8.23 -0.26 7.78
C ILE A 50 -8.18 0.40 6.40
N SER A 51 -7.26 0.00 5.54
CA SER A 51 -7.05 0.59 4.23
C SER A 51 -7.05 -0.48 3.15
N ALA A 52 -7.70 -0.21 2.01
CA ALA A 52 -7.59 -1.01 0.79
C ALA A 52 -6.55 -0.44 -0.21
N GLY A 53 -6.01 0.76 0.06
CA GLY A 53 -5.12 1.49 -0.84
C GLY A 53 -4.69 2.83 -0.25
N LEU A 54 -3.65 3.41 -0.82
CA LEU A 54 -3.06 4.67 -0.35
C LEU A 54 -2.51 5.50 -1.52
N ALA A 55 -2.65 6.81 -1.46
CA ALA A 55 -2.11 7.76 -2.44
C ALA A 55 -0.93 8.55 -1.87
N ALA A 56 0.00 8.97 -2.73
CA ALA A 56 1.22 9.68 -2.31
C ALA A 56 0.96 10.94 -1.44
N PRO A 57 -0.09 11.75 -1.71
CA PRO A 57 -0.40 12.89 -0.84
C PRO A 57 -0.71 12.50 0.60
N GLN A 58 -1.25 11.31 0.83
CA GLN A 58 -1.58 10.83 2.18
C GLN A 58 -0.33 10.52 3.01
N ILE A 59 0.84 10.37 2.37
CA ILE A 59 2.14 10.21 3.05
C ILE A 59 3.04 11.44 2.90
N GLY A 60 2.49 12.58 2.46
CA GLY A 60 3.22 13.84 2.32
C GLY A 60 3.98 14.03 1.01
N SER A 61 3.71 13.24 -0.03
CA SER A 61 4.32 13.38 -1.36
C SER A 61 3.31 13.96 -2.36
N ASP A 62 3.70 14.98 -3.11
CA ASP A 62 2.82 15.63 -4.09
C ASP A 62 2.78 14.90 -5.45
N LEU A 63 3.34 13.70 -5.56
CA LEU A 63 3.34 12.92 -6.80
C LEU A 63 1.98 12.27 -7.08
N SER A 64 1.59 12.23 -8.35
CA SER A 64 0.35 11.58 -8.80
C SER A 64 0.49 10.04 -8.87
N ILE A 65 0.67 9.40 -7.71
CA ILE A 65 0.84 7.95 -7.56
C ILE A 65 -0.16 7.42 -6.52
N CYS A 66 -0.75 6.26 -6.79
CA CYS A 66 -1.51 5.51 -5.81
C CYS A 66 -1.20 4.01 -5.88
N VAL A 67 -1.39 3.33 -4.76
CA VAL A 67 -1.34 1.87 -4.64
C VAL A 67 -2.68 1.36 -4.16
N VAL A 68 -3.13 0.24 -4.72
CA VAL A 68 -4.39 -0.40 -4.34
C VAL A 68 -4.12 -1.88 -4.15
N ARG A 69 -4.60 -2.45 -3.05
CA ARG A 69 -4.52 -3.88 -2.81
C ARG A 69 -5.68 -4.60 -3.45
N ARG A 70 -5.40 -5.81 -3.92
CA ARG A 70 -6.42 -6.75 -4.42
C ARG A 70 -6.92 -7.62 -3.28
N THR A 71 -7.86 -7.09 -2.51
CA THR A 71 -8.48 -7.80 -1.39
C THR A 71 -9.21 -9.08 -1.83
N ASP A 72 -9.75 -9.10 -3.05
CA ASP A 72 -10.38 -10.26 -3.68
C ASP A 72 -9.47 -11.49 -3.80
N LEU A 73 -8.16 -11.26 -3.99
CA LEU A 73 -7.15 -12.33 -4.05
C LEU A 73 -6.64 -12.76 -2.66
N GLU A 74 -6.79 -11.90 -1.65
CA GLU A 74 -6.41 -12.20 -0.27
C GLU A 74 -7.43 -13.14 0.40
N ASP A 75 -8.72 -12.87 0.20
CA ASP A 75 -9.84 -13.67 0.75
C ASP A 75 -9.96 -15.07 0.13
N SER A 76 -9.49 -15.24 -1.11
CA SER A 76 -9.48 -16.53 -1.79
C SER A 76 -8.30 -17.43 -1.36
N ARG A 77 -7.25 -16.86 -0.74
CA ARG A 77 -6.16 -17.63 -0.11
C ARG A 77 -6.56 -18.14 1.27
N SER A 78 -7.17 -17.32 2.11
CA SER A 78 -7.64 -17.74 3.45
C SER A 78 -8.67 -18.88 3.39
N LYS A 79 -9.52 -18.93 2.36
CA LYS A 79 -10.43 -20.07 2.12
C LYS A 79 -9.73 -21.35 1.67
N LYS A 80 -8.57 -21.27 1.01
CA LYS A 80 -7.80 -22.45 0.60
C LYS A 80 -7.01 -23.06 1.76
N ASP A 81 -6.48 -22.21 2.64
CA ASP A 81 -5.70 -22.67 3.81
C ASP A 81 -6.59 -23.37 4.85
N CYS A 82 -7.80 -22.86 5.11
CA CYS A 82 -8.78 -23.51 5.99
C CYS A 82 -9.21 -24.91 5.50
N ARG A 83 -9.37 -25.09 4.17
CA ARG A 83 -9.70 -26.41 3.60
C ARG A 83 -8.56 -27.41 3.72
N ARG A 84 -7.31 -26.96 3.70
CA ARG A 84 -6.12 -27.83 3.75
C ARG A 84 -5.85 -28.34 5.16
N SER A 85 -5.93 -27.47 6.17
CA SER A 85 -5.78 -27.85 7.58
C SER A 85 -6.88 -28.79 8.08
N ALA A 86 -8.10 -28.67 7.54
CA ALA A 86 -9.21 -29.56 7.87
C ALA A 86 -9.06 -30.99 7.32
N LEU A 87 -8.29 -31.18 6.24
CA LEU A 87 -8.01 -32.49 5.63
C LEU A 87 -6.81 -33.20 6.29
N GLU A 88 -5.92 -32.45 6.93
CA GLU A 88 -4.75 -32.99 7.65
C GLU A 88 -5.07 -33.38 9.10
N SER A 89 -6.24 -33.00 9.62
CA SER A 89 -6.70 -33.32 10.99
C SER A 89 -7.57 -34.59 11.07
N THR A 90 -7.81 -35.26 9.94
CA THR A 90 -8.67 -36.45 9.81
C THR A 90 -7.90 -37.73 9.48
N ASN A 91 -6.57 -37.73 9.63
CA ASN A 91 -5.73 -38.94 9.59
C ASN A 91 -5.05 -39.19 10.93
#